data_AF-A0A554KUA5-F1
#
_entry.id   AF-A0A554KUA5-F1
#
_cell.length_a   1.000
_cell.length_b   1.000
_cell.length_c   1.000
_cell.angle_alpha   90.00
_cell.angle_beta   90.00
_cell.angle_gamma   90.00
#
_symmetry.space_group_name_H-M   'P 1'
#
loop_
_entity.id
_entity.type
_entity.pdbx_description
1 polymer ?
#
loop_
_entity_poly.entity_id
_entity_poly.type
_entity_poly.pdbx_seq_one_letter_code
_entity_poly.pdbx_strand_id
1 'polypeptide(L)'
;MHKWMKWTVLEAASKTVVRLLQKVLGDATTTLGGVSAVIFLTGFVQLVMGLFGLLSKRGEKTSDLKGKIGAVAFGLGAVWCNVCALFAFQYGGDVVVITFLTTLSMIPGAFLDRFWFKKRLLPRQWFGLGVGLLAGYVILGCPSLQEVRSFPLWVWLVLSPVCQTPTLYEELYAAAV
;
A
#
# COMPACT_ATOMS: atom_id res chain seq x y z
N MET A 1 1.80 9.64 23.24
CA MET A 1 1.76 8.78 22.03
C MET A 1 3.17 8.57 21.51
N HIS A 2 3.63 7.32 21.41
CA HIS A 2 4.91 6.98 20.78
C HIS A 2 4.97 7.49 19.33
N LYS A 3 6.15 7.95 18.87
CA LYS A 3 6.38 8.46 17.50
C LYS A 3 5.86 7.50 16.43
N TRP A 4 6.02 6.19 16.65
CA TRP A 4 5.53 5.14 15.76
C TRP A 4 4.01 5.14 15.60
N MET A 5 3.25 5.24 16.70
CA MET A 5 1.78 5.30 16.63
C MET A 5 1.27 6.52 15.85
N LYS A 6 1.90 7.69 16.05
CA LYS A 6 1.54 8.90 15.28
C LYS A 6 1.78 8.70 13.79
N TRP A 7 2.89 8.08 13.43
CA TRP A 7 3.23 7.78 12.04
C TRP A 7 2.24 6.77 11.42
N THR A 8 1.91 5.68 12.11
CA THR A 8 0.92 4.69 11.62
C THR A 8 -0.45 5.32 11.42
N VAL A 9 -0.89 6.18 12.35
CA VAL A 9 -2.16 6.90 12.21
C VAL A 9 -2.14 7.85 11.02
N LEU A 10 -1.05 8.60 10.82
CA LEU A 10 -0.90 9.49 9.67
C LEU A 10 -0.86 8.71 8.36
N GLU A 11 -0.14 7.58 8.31
CA GLU A 11 -0.08 6.73 7.13
C GLU A 11 -1.47 6.16 6.77
N ALA A 12 -2.21 5.67 7.77
CA ALA A 12 -3.57 5.18 7.59
C ALA A 12 -4.52 6.30 7.10
N ALA A 13 -4.43 7.49 7.70
CA ALA A 13 -5.21 8.65 7.30
C ALA A 13 -4.90 9.08 5.86
N SER A 14 -3.62 9.21 5.51
CA SER A 14 -3.19 9.54 4.14
C SER A 14 -3.65 8.51 3.12
N LYS A 15 -3.52 7.21 3.42
CA LYS A 15 -4.03 6.13 2.56
C LYS A 15 -5.54 6.23 2.37
N THR A 16 -6.29 6.52 3.45
CA THR A 16 -7.74 6.68 3.39
C THR A 16 -8.16 7.86 2.52
N VAL A 17 -7.52 9.03 2.68
CA VAL A 17 -7.79 10.22 1.86
C VAL A 17 -7.49 9.94 0.39
N VAL A 18 -6.35 9.33 0.08
CA VAL A 18 -5.99 8.95 -1.29
C VAL A 18 -7.03 8.01 -1.89
N ARG A 19 -7.54 7.04 -1.12
CA ARG A 19 -8.56 6.10 -1.58
C ARG A 19 -9.91 6.75 -1.83
N LEU A 20 -10.33 7.70 -0.99
CA LEU A 20 -11.54 8.48 -1.22
C LEU A 20 -11.43 9.31 -2.50
N LEU A 21 -10.28 9.96 -2.73
CA LEU A 21 -10.03 10.68 -3.97
C LEU A 21 -10.03 9.72 -5.18
N GLN A 22 -9.39 8.56 -5.08
CA GLN A 22 -9.40 7.54 -6.13
C GLN A 22 -10.81 7.02 -6.43
N LYS A 23 -11.68 6.88 -5.43
CA LYS A 23 -13.08 6.53 -5.65
C LYS A 23 -13.80 7.61 -6.44
N VAL A 24 -13.78 8.85 -5.96
CA VAL A 24 -14.45 9.98 -6.62
C VAL A 24 -13.99 10.11 -8.07
N LEU A 25 -12.69 9.92 -8.30
CA LEU A 25 -12.09 9.97 -9.62
C LEU A 25 -12.44 8.75 -10.47
N GLY A 26 -12.52 7.54 -9.89
CA GLY A 26 -12.98 6.34 -10.59
C GLY A 26 -14.45 6.42 -11.00
N ASP A 27 -15.31 6.97 -10.14
CA ASP A 27 -16.73 7.20 -10.42
C ASP A 27 -16.92 8.29 -11.49
N ALA A 28 -16.12 9.36 -11.45
CA ALA A 28 -16.17 10.46 -12.41
C ALA A 28 -15.53 10.10 -13.77
N THR A 29 -14.65 9.10 -13.81
CA THR A 29 -13.82 8.83 -14.99
C THR A 29 -14.10 7.44 -15.56
N THR A 30 -14.91 7.40 -16.61
CA THR A 30 -15.18 6.16 -17.36
C THR A 30 -14.13 5.87 -18.44
N THR A 31 -13.18 6.77 -18.67
CA THR A 31 -12.18 6.67 -19.74
C THR A 31 -10.77 6.35 -19.21
N LEU A 32 -10.04 5.49 -19.91
CA LEU A 32 -8.64 5.15 -19.60
C LEU A 32 -7.72 6.38 -19.51
N GLY A 33 -8.04 7.43 -20.28
CA GLY A 33 -7.29 8.69 -20.30
C GLY A 33 -7.37 9.44 -18.97
N GLY A 34 -8.55 9.54 -18.36
CA GLY A 34 -8.66 10.21 -17.07
C GLY A 34 -8.07 9.38 -15.91
N VAL A 35 -8.16 8.05 -15.97
CA VAL A 35 -7.49 7.15 -15.00
C VAL A 35 -5.98 7.41 -15.02
N SER A 36 -5.40 7.50 -16.22
CA SER A 36 -3.98 7.81 -16.42
C SER A 36 -3.62 9.21 -15.90
N ALA A 37 -4.47 10.22 -16.14
CA ALA A 37 -4.26 11.58 -15.64
C ALA A 37 -4.28 11.65 -14.11
N VAL A 38 -5.15 10.88 -13.46
CA VAL A 38 -5.26 10.79 -12.00
C VAL A 38 -4.05 10.12 -11.37
N ILE A 39 -3.58 9.01 -11.96
CA ILE A 39 -2.34 8.34 -11.54
C ILE A 39 -1.15 9.29 -11.69
N PHE A 40 -1.08 10.00 -12.82
CA PHE A 40 -0.02 10.98 -13.06
C PHE A 40 -0.05 12.10 -12.03
N LEU A 41 -1.23 12.68 -11.75
CA LEU A 41 -1.39 13.76 -10.77
C LEU A 41 -1.01 13.30 -9.36
N THR A 42 -1.50 12.14 -8.92
CA THR A 42 -1.15 11.58 -7.61
C THR A 42 0.33 11.24 -7.50
N GLY A 43 0.92 10.64 -8.54
CA GLY A 43 2.36 10.38 -8.62
C GLY A 43 3.19 11.66 -8.60
N PHE A 44 2.73 12.72 -9.28
CA PHE A 44 3.37 14.03 -9.27
C PHE A 44 3.34 14.68 -7.89
N VAL A 45 2.21 14.64 -7.19
CA VAL A 45 2.12 15.13 -5.80
C VAL A 45 3.06 14.35 -4.89
N GLN A 46 3.12 13.01 -5.01
CA GLN A 46 4.04 12.18 -4.24
C GLN A 46 5.51 12.52 -4.54
N LEU A 47 5.84 12.77 -5.81
CA LEU A 47 7.16 13.21 -6.24
C LEU A 47 7.55 14.55 -5.60
N VAL A 48 6.67 15.55 -5.66
CA VAL A 48 6.91 16.89 -5.07
C VAL A 48 7.08 16.79 -3.55
N MET A 49 6.22 16.04 -2.86
CA MET A 49 6.33 15.83 -1.41
C MET A 49 7.61 15.09 -1.04
N GLY A 50 8.00 14.08 -1.83
CA GLY A 50 9.26 13.35 -1.66
C GLY A 50 10.48 14.26 -1.87
N LEU A 51 10.45 15.11 -2.89
CA LEU A 51 11.48 16.14 -3.14
C LEU A 51 11.58 17.14 -2.00
N PHE A 52 10.45 17.64 -1.49
CA PHE A 52 10.44 18.57 -0.36
C PHE A 52 11.02 17.91 0.90
N GLY A 53 10.64 16.65 1.17
CA GLY A 53 11.22 15.84 2.23
C GLY A 53 12.74 15.69 2.08
N LEU A 54 13.22 15.38 0.88
CA LEU A 54 14.64 15.26 0.57
C LEU A 54 15.39 16.58 0.78
N LEU A 55 14.82 17.71 0.33
CA LEU A 55 15.41 19.04 0.47
C LEU A 55 15.43 19.51 1.94
N SER A 56 14.45 19.08 2.74
CA SER A 56 14.40 19.38 4.17
C SER A 56 15.45 18.62 5.00
N LYS A 57 15.91 17.45 4.51
CA LYS A 57 16.96 16.67 5.16
C LYS A 57 18.35 17.19 4.75
N ARG A 58 19.01 17.89 5.67
CA ARG A 58 20.41 18.31 5.53
C ARG A 58 21.37 17.12 5.73
N GLY A 59 21.71 16.40 4.66
CA GLY A 59 22.98 15.65 4.59
C GLY A 59 22.93 14.13 4.45
N GLU A 60 21.80 13.46 4.73
CA GLU A 60 21.67 12.01 4.55
C GLU A 60 21.22 11.69 3.12
N LYS A 61 22.17 11.67 2.19
CA LYS A 61 21.95 11.12 0.86
C LYS A 61 22.36 9.65 0.88
N THR A 62 21.39 8.74 0.70
CA THR A 62 21.68 7.35 0.38
C THR A 62 22.44 7.31 -0.94
N SER A 63 23.78 7.22 -0.87
CA SER A 63 24.65 7.17 -2.03
C SER A 63 24.72 5.77 -2.66
N ASP A 64 24.30 4.74 -1.91
CA ASP A 64 24.34 3.35 -2.32
C ASP A 64 23.39 3.08 -3.50
N LEU A 65 23.91 2.38 -4.50
CA LEU A 65 23.18 1.95 -5.69
C LEU A 65 22.00 1.06 -5.30
N LYS A 66 22.12 0.27 -4.24
CA LYS A 66 21.05 -0.58 -3.71
C LYS A 66 19.84 0.22 -3.25
N GLY A 67 20.04 1.28 -2.48
CA GLY A 67 18.97 2.16 -2.03
C GLY A 67 18.26 2.88 -3.17
N LYS A 68 19.01 3.28 -4.22
CA LYS A 68 18.45 3.89 -5.43
C LYS A 68 17.59 2.91 -6.22
N ILE A 69 18.10 1.70 -6.47
CA ILE A 69 17.34 0.64 -7.16
C ILE A 69 16.09 0.29 -6.37
N GLY A 70 16.22 0.18 -5.04
CA GLY A 70 15.09 0.01 -4.15
C GLY A 70 14.04 1.10 -4.38
N ALA A 71 14.41 2.37 -4.22
CA ALA A 71 13.47 3.48 -4.32
C ALA A 71 12.71 3.51 -5.66
N VAL A 72 13.39 3.18 -6.76
CA VAL A 72 12.76 3.05 -8.08
C VAL A 72 11.79 1.87 -8.13
N ALA A 73 12.19 0.69 -7.63
CA ALA A 73 11.31 -0.49 -7.58
C ALA A 73 10.06 -0.24 -6.72
N PHE A 74 10.20 0.49 -5.61
CA PHE A 74 9.08 0.93 -4.80
C PHE A 74 8.17 1.92 -5.53
N GLY A 75 8.74 2.90 -6.22
CA GLY A 75 7.96 3.83 -7.04
C GLY A 75 7.13 3.10 -8.11
N LEU A 76 7.74 2.14 -8.81
CA LEU A 76 7.03 1.32 -9.81
C LEU A 76 5.93 0.47 -9.19
N GLY A 77 6.20 -0.17 -8.05
CA GLY A 77 5.19 -0.92 -7.31
C GLY A 77 4.03 -0.02 -6.85
N ALA A 78 4.33 1.15 -6.30
CA ALA A 78 3.30 2.11 -5.88
C ALA A 78 2.41 2.59 -7.04
N VAL A 79 2.98 2.82 -8.22
CA VAL A 79 2.21 3.13 -9.44
C VAL A 79 1.29 1.98 -9.81
N TRP A 80 1.80 0.74 -9.84
CA TRP A 80 0.98 -0.44 -10.11
C TRP A 80 -0.16 -0.61 -9.10
N CYS A 81 0.12 -0.43 -7.81
CA CYS A 81 -0.89 -0.43 -6.75
C CYS A 81 -2.02 0.58 -7.00
N ASN A 82 -1.68 1.78 -7.46
CA ASN A 82 -2.65 2.83 -7.78
C ASN A 82 -3.47 2.52 -9.04
N VAL A 83 -2.85 1.91 -10.06
CA VAL A 83 -3.54 1.44 -11.25
C VAL A 83 -4.58 0.37 -10.88
N CYS A 84 -4.15 -0.66 -10.13
CA CYS A 84 -5.04 -1.73 -9.69
C CYS A 84 -6.17 -1.22 -8.79
N ALA A 85 -5.88 -0.24 -7.92
CA ALA A 85 -6.87 0.43 -7.10
C ALA A 85 -8.00 1.07 -7.91
N LEU A 86 -7.63 1.84 -8.94
CA LEU A 86 -8.59 2.54 -9.78
C LEU A 86 -9.43 1.56 -10.58
N PHE A 87 -8.82 0.52 -11.15
CA PHE A 87 -9.58 -0.54 -11.81
C PHE A 87 -10.52 -1.27 -10.84
N ALA A 88 -10.09 -1.54 -9.61
CA ALA A 88 -10.96 -2.19 -8.62
C ALA A 88 -12.22 -1.36 -8.34
N PHE A 89 -12.12 -0.02 -8.28
CA PHE A 89 -13.28 0.86 -8.18
C PHE A 89 -14.13 0.85 -9.44
N GLN A 90 -13.52 0.88 -10.62
CA GLN A 90 -14.24 0.83 -11.90
C GLN A 90 -15.05 -0.46 -12.08
N TYR A 91 -14.57 -1.58 -11.52
CA TYR A 91 -15.28 -2.86 -11.51
C TYR A 91 -16.29 -3.01 -10.34
N GLY A 92 -16.69 -1.89 -9.71
CA GLY A 92 -17.75 -1.84 -8.72
C GLY A 92 -17.34 -2.29 -7.32
N GLY A 93 -16.05 -2.30 -7.00
CA GLY A 93 -15.60 -2.67 -5.66
C GLY A 93 -15.98 -1.63 -4.61
N ASP A 94 -16.40 -2.10 -3.45
CA ASP A 94 -16.75 -1.23 -2.33
C ASP A 94 -15.52 -0.57 -1.71
N VAL A 95 -15.64 0.71 -1.33
CA VAL A 95 -14.49 1.50 -0.85
C VAL A 95 -14.01 1.11 0.51
N VAL A 96 -14.92 0.72 1.39
CA VAL A 96 -14.55 0.24 2.72
C VAL A 96 -13.82 -1.09 2.56
N VAL A 97 -14.34 -1.99 1.73
CA VAL A 97 -13.72 -3.30 1.49
C VAL A 97 -12.36 -3.17 0.81
N ILE A 98 -12.26 -2.40 -0.28
CA ILE A 98 -11.00 -2.17 -0.99
C ILE A 98 -9.96 -1.54 -0.06
N THR A 99 -10.35 -0.52 0.71
CA THR A 99 -9.43 0.16 1.63
C THR A 99 -8.94 -0.81 2.70
N PHE A 100 -9.85 -1.58 3.30
CA PHE A 100 -9.49 -2.59 4.29
C PHE A 100 -8.55 -3.65 3.73
N LEU A 101 -8.88 -4.27 2.60
CA LEU A 101 -8.03 -5.29 1.95
C LEU A 101 -6.67 -4.73 1.56
N THR A 102 -6.61 -3.47 1.13
CA THR A 102 -5.33 -2.79 0.87
C THR A 102 -4.49 -2.67 2.15
N THR A 103 -5.10 -2.40 3.31
CA THR A 103 -4.33 -2.35 4.58
C THR A 103 -3.74 -3.70 4.98
N LEU A 104 -4.31 -4.81 4.50
CA LEU A 104 -3.73 -6.14 4.68
C LEU A 104 -2.41 -6.34 3.90
N SER A 105 -2.01 -5.43 3.02
CA SER A 105 -0.66 -5.41 2.43
C SER A 105 0.46 -5.31 3.48
N MET A 106 0.16 -4.84 4.69
CA MET A 106 1.08 -4.90 5.83
C MET A 106 1.49 -6.34 6.19
N ILE A 107 0.67 -7.34 5.86
CA ILE A 107 0.91 -8.75 6.20
C ILE A 107 2.09 -9.32 5.40
N PRO A 108 2.08 -9.32 4.05
CA PRO A 108 3.26 -9.70 3.28
C PRO A 108 4.50 -8.88 3.63
N GLY A 109 4.33 -7.57 3.91
CA GLY A 109 5.42 -6.73 4.42
C GLY A 109 6.02 -7.28 5.72
N ALA A 110 5.20 -7.67 6.68
CA ALA A 110 5.65 -8.26 7.95
C ALA A 110 6.34 -9.63 7.75
N PHE A 111 5.87 -10.44 6.79
CA PHE A 111 6.54 -11.70 6.43
C PHE A 111 7.91 -11.45 5.79
N LEU A 112 8.01 -10.48 4.88
CA LEU A 112 9.29 -10.08 4.29
C LEU A 112 10.27 -9.54 5.34
N ASP A 113 9.80 -8.70 6.27
CA ASP A 113 10.59 -8.24 7.42
C ASP A 113 11.13 -9.40 8.25
N ARG A 114 10.31 -10.44 8.45
CA ARG A 114 10.70 -11.63 9.20
C ARG A 114 11.73 -12.49 8.44
N PHE A 115 11.49 -12.77 7.16
CA PHE A 115 12.29 -13.72 6.39
C PHE A 115 13.55 -13.10 5.79
N TRP A 116 13.45 -11.90 5.24
CA TRP A 116 14.56 -11.23 4.54
C TRP A 116 15.47 -10.48 5.51
N PHE A 117 14.87 -9.72 6.43
CA PHE A 117 15.59 -8.87 7.38
C PHE A 117 15.81 -9.54 8.74
N LYS A 118 15.35 -10.78 8.92
CA LYS A 118 15.49 -11.61 10.13
C LYS A 118 14.95 -10.94 11.41
N LYS A 119 14.13 -9.89 11.28
CA LYS A 119 13.50 -9.21 12.41
C LYS A 119 12.57 -10.17 13.15
N ARG A 120 12.51 -10.09 14.48
CA ARG A 120 11.62 -10.93 15.29
C ARG A 120 10.30 -10.21 15.49
N LEU A 121 9.22 -10.82 15.01
CA LEU A 121 7.86 -10.36 15.31
C LEU A 121 7.47 -10.85 16.72
N LEU A 122 6.97 -9.93 17.54
CA LEU A 122 6.47 -10.22 18.88
C LEU A 122 5.16 -11.04 18.79
N PRO A 123 4.84 -11.88 19.80
CA PRO A 123 3.58 -12.64 19.80
C PRO A 123 2.32 -11.76 19.63
N ARG A 124 2.33 -10.55 20.19
CA ARG A 124 1.23 -9.58 20.02
C ARG A 124 1.07 -9.11 18.57
N GLN A 125 2.16 -8.99 17.81
CA GLN A 125 2.12 -8.61 16.40
C GLN A 125 1.56 -9.75 15.55
N TRP A 126 1.94 -11.00 15.86
CA TRP A 126 1.34 -12.19 15.25
C TRP A 126 -0.16 -12.27 15.50
N PHE A 127 -0.60 -11.98 16.73
CA PHE A 127 -2.02 -11.93 17.04
C PHE A 127 -2.74 -10.84 16.22
N GLY A 128 -2.17 -9.64 16.11
CA GLY A 128 -2.72 -8.57 15.27
C GLY A 128 -2.82 -8.95 13.79
N LEU A 129 -1.80 -9.61 13.24
CA LEU A 129 -1.81 -10.15 11.87
C LEU A 129 -2.94 -11.18 11.70
N GLY A 130 -3.10 -12.10 12.65
CA GLY A 130 -4.17 -13.10 12.65
C GLY A 130 -5.57 -12.49 12.69
N VAL A 131 -5.80 -11.50 13.56
CA VAL A 131 -7.06 -10.76 13.62
C VAL A 131 -7.34 -10.04 12.31
N GLY A 132 -6.33 -9.41 11.70
CA GLY A 132 -6.46 -8.75 10.39
C GLY A 132 -6.85 -9.71 9.27
N LEU A 133 -6.21 -10.89 9.19
CA LEU A 133 -6.56 -11.93 8.22
C LEU A 133 -7.99 -12.42 8.42
N LEU A 134 -8.38 -12.69 9.66
CA LEU A 134 -9.72 -13.16 9.98
C LEU A 134 -10.78 -12.12 9.62
N ALA A 135 -10.53 -10.84 9.92
CA ALA A 135 -11.41 -9.74 9.53
C ALA A 135 -11.52 -9.62 8.00
N GLY A 136 -10.43 -9.80 7.25
CA GLY A 136 -10.46 -9.85 5.78
C GLY A 136 -11.26 -11.02 5.24
N TYR A 137 -11.12 -12.19 5.84
CA TYR A 137 -11.90 -13.38 5.49
C TYR A 137 -13.40 -13.16 5.73
N VAL A 138 -13.77 -12.56 6.86
CA VAL A 138 -15.17 -12.25 7.20
C VAL A 138 -15.75 -11.18 6.28
N ILE A 139 -14.99 -10.12 5.96
CA ILE A 139 -15.43 -9.06 5.05
C ILE A 139 -15.68 -9.59 3.63
N LEU A 140 -14.93 -10.61 3.20
CA LEU A 140 -15.15 -11.29 1.93
C LEU A 140 -16.31 -12.29 1.95
N GLY A 141 -17.06 -12.38 3.06
CA GLY A 141 -18.22 -13.25 3.19
C GLY A 141 -17.89 -14.69 3.58
N CYS A 142 -16.74 -14.94 4.20
CA CYS A 142 -16.27 -16.29 4.58
C CYS A 142 -16.29 -17.27 3.39
N PRO A 143 -15.61 -16.95 2.27
CA PRO A 143 -15.68 -17.75 1.06
C PRO A 143 -15.19 -19.17 1.28
N SER A 144 -15.81 -20.13 0.58
CA SER A 144 -15.24 -21.47 0.42
C SER A 144 -14.06 -21.46 -0.58
N LEU A 145 -13.19 -22.47 -0.54
CA LEU A 145 -12.06 -22.57 -1.48
C LEU A 145 -12.50 -22.60 -2.97
N GLN A 146 -13.72 -23.05 -3.23
CA GLN A 146 -14.30 -23.04 -4.58
C GLN A 146 -14.75 -21.63 -4.98
N GLU A 147 -15.37 -20.90 -4.06
CA GLU A 147 -15.86 -19.52 -4.28
C GLU A 147 -14.74 -18.51 -4.47
N VAL A 148 -13.57 -18.75 -3.85
CA VAL A 148 -12.38 -17.90 -4.05
C VAL A 148 -12.04 -17.80 -5.53
N ARG A 149 -12.13 -18.89 -6.30
CA ARG A 149 -11.82 -18.87 -7.75
C ARG A 149 -12.82 -18.04 -8.55
N SER A 150 -14.06 -17.94 -8.10
CA SER A 150 -15.13 -17.15 -8.71
C SER A 150 -15.18 -15.71 -8.20
N PHE A 151 -14.19 -15.26 -7.44
CA PHE A 151 -14.18 -13.89 -6.95
C PHE A 151 -14.17 -12.86 -8.07
N PRO A 152 -14.92 -11.76 -7.88
CA PRO A 152 -14.98 -10.70 -8.88
C PRO A 152 -13.58 -10.11 -9.09
N LEU A 153 -13.31 -9.69 -10.33
CA LEU A 153 -11.99 -9.25 -10.77
C LEU A 153 -11.39 -8.16 -9.85
N TRP A 154 -12.22 -7.27 -9.30
CA TRP A 154 -11.78 -6.22 -8.39
C TRP A 154 -11.12 -6.75 -7.12
N VAL A 155 -11.54 -7.91 -6.58
CA VAL A 155 -10.92 -8.51 -5.39
C VAL A 155 -9.49 -8.93 -5.72
N TRP A 156 -9.30 -9.57 -6.88
CA TRP A 156 -7.97 -9.96 -7.37
C TRP A 156 -7.07 -8.76 -7.66
N LEU A 157 -7.65 -7.69 -8.21
CA LEU A 157 -6.93 -6.45 -8.44
C LEU A 157 -6.45 -5.80 -7.13
N VAL A 158 -7.19 -5.93 -6.02
CA VAL A 158 -6.74 -5.43 -4.71
C VAL A 158 -5.71 -6.35 -4.05
N LEU A 159 -5.77 -7.65 -4.30
CA LEU A 159 -4.80 -8.62 -3.78
C LEU A 159 -3.49 -8.66 -4.59
N SER A 160 -3.51 -8.29 -5.88
CA SER A 160 -2.32 -8.18 -6.73
C SER A 160 -1.22 -7.26 -6.14
N PRO A 161 -1.53 -6.02 -5.69
CA PRO A 161 -0.56 -5.15 -5.05
C PRO A 161 -0.13 -5.61 -3.65
N VAL A 162 -0.92 -6.46 -2.98
CA VAL A 162 -0.51 -7.10 -1.73
C VAL A 162 0.73 -7.99 -1.96
N CYS A 163 0.94 -8.51 -3.17
CA CYS A 163 2.17 -9.21 -3.55
C CYS A 163 3.36 -8.29 -3.87
N GLN A 164 3.15 -6.97 -4.01
CA GLN A 164 4.19 -6.00 -4.31
C GLN A 164 4.60 -5.24 -3.05
N THR A 165 5.32 -5.90 -2.16
CA THR A 165 6.12 -5.21 -1.14
C THR A 165 7.60 -5.35 -1.48
N PRO A 166 8.22 -4.40 -2.21
CA PRO A 166 9.66 -4.29 -2.23
C PRO A 166 10.12 -3.48 -1.01
N THR A 167 10.61 -4.20 0.01
CA THR A 167 11.89 -3.98 0.73
C THR A 167 12.35 -2.58 1.21
N LEU A 168 11.60 -1.47 1.13
CA LEU A 168 12.14 -0.13 1.45
C LEU A 168 11.87 0.48 2.82
N TYR A 169 11.11 -0.17 3.68
CA TYR A 169 10.86 0.40 5.00
C TYR A 169 12.11 0.41 5.89
N GLU A 170 13.16 -0.36 5.59
CA GLU A 170 14.36 -0.42 6.42
C GLU A 170 15.42 0.65 6.14
N GLU A 171 15.76 0.97 4.89
CA GLU A 171 16.80 1.99 4.65
C GLU A 171 16.35 3.40 5.07
N LEU A 172 15.05 3.70 4.93
CA LEU A 172 14.49 4.98 5.38
C LEU A 172 14.39 5.08 6.92
N TYR A 173 14.29 3.95 7.63
CA TYR A 173 14.28 3.94 9.10
C TYR A 173 15.69 3.86 9.72
N ALA A 174 16.62 3.15 9.07
CA ALA A 174 18.02 3.08 9.51
C ALA A 174 18.76 4.43 9.37
N ALA A 175 18.29 5.32 8.49
CA ALA A 175 18.75 6.70 8.38
C ALA A 175 17.88 7.71 9.18
N ALA A 176 17.02 7.24 10.10
CA ALA A 176 16.16 8.12 10.92
C ALA A 176 16.29 7.87 12.43
N VAL A 177 17.23 6.98 12.81
CA VAL A 177 17.65 6.67 14.19
C VAL A 177 19.15 6.85 14.25
#